data_AF-A0AA88VSG0-F1
#
_entry.id   AF-A0AA88VSG0-F1
#
_cell.length_a   1.000
_cell.length_b   1.000
_cell.length_c   1.000
_cell.angle_alpha   90.00
_cell.angle_beta   90.00
_cell.angle_gamma   90.00
#
_symmetry.space_group_name_H-M   'P 1'
#
loop_
_entity.id
_entity.type
_entity.pdbx_description
1 polymer ?
#
loop_
_entity_poly.entity_id
_entity_poly.type
_entity_poly.pdbx_seq_one_letter_code
_entity_poly.pdbx_strand_id
1 'polypeptide(L)'
;MVKRKKFGGAIPPEIILQVLRELCVKSLLRFRCVSKRWRSTIDDPVFIGSHRTRSHTRQGGTSLLYCPQHSGRLYLRDPEGGPSVTLPFITGSARLQSVNGLICCGNYICNPSTREIIQLPLAEFVIKAITAGTKRTEIWVDESYFLGFDPSSNAYKALLIIDAGNRQMGIKGHSFQGKVFRLGTSSS
;
A
#
# COMPACT_ATOMS: atom_id res chain seq x y z
N MET A 1 -5.18 32.94 -41.61
CA MET A 1 -5.95 32.48 -40.43
C MET A 1 -6.53 31.10 -40.72
N VAL A 2 -5.91 30.02 -40.24
CA VAL A 2 -6.34 28.65 -40.52
C VAL A 2 -7.55 28.31 -39.64
N LYS A 3 -8.72 28.13 -40.27
CA LYS A 3 -9.93 27.65 -39.57
C LYS A 3 -9.70 26.22 -39.10
N ARG A 4 -9.62 26.01 -37.77
CA ARG A 4 -9.66 24.67 -37.18
C ARG A 4 -11.02 24.05 -37.48
N LYS A 5 -11.04 22.99 -38.31
CA LYS A 5 -12.19 22.10 -38.46
C LYS A 5 -12.50 21.48 -37.08
N LYS A 6 -13.64 21.83 -36.49
CA LYS A 6 -14.16 21.10 -35.33
C LYS A 6 -14.63 19.75 -35.82
N PHE A 7 -13.90 18.69 -35.54
CA PHE A 7 -14.42 17.33 -35.64
C PHE A 7 -15.48 17.18 -34.54
N GLY A 8 -16.75 17.34 -34.91
CA GLY A 8 -17.91 17.21 -34.04
C GLY A 8 -18.29 15.76 -33.74
N GLY A 9 -17.31 14.90 -33.46
CA GLY A 9 -17.55 13.54 -32.98
C GLY A 9 -17.08 13.45 -31.54
N ALA A 10 -18.00 13.47 -30.57
CA ALA A 10 -17.64 13.13 -29.21
C ALA A 10 -17.20 11.65 -29.19
N ILE A 11 -16.03 11.37 -28.62
CA ILE A 11 -15.57 10.00 -28.44
C ILE A 11 -16.59 9.28 -27.52
N PRO A 12 -17.10 8.09 -27.91
CA PRO A 12 -18.05 7.35 -27.09
C PRO A 12 -17.48 7.07 -25.68
N PRO A 13 -18.30 7.17 -24.62
CA PRO A 13 -17.86 6.94 -23.23
C PRO A 13 -17.17 5.59 -23.03
N GLU A 14 -17.60 4.57 -23.76
CA GLU A 14 -17.09 3.20 -23.70
C GLU A 14 -15.65 3.14 -24.18
N ILE A 15 -15.31 3.91 -25.22
CA ILE A 15 -13.95 4.00 -25.75
C ILE A 15 -13.05 4.74 -24.75
N ILE A 16 -13.54 5.80 -24.12
CA ILE A 16 -12.80 6.50 -23.05
C ILE A 16 -12.52 5.54 -21.89
N LEU A 17 -13.51 4.77 -21.46
CA LEU A 17 -13.36 3.76 -20.41
C LEU A 17 -12.31 2.71 -20.77
N GLN A 18 -12.36 2.19 -22.00
CA GLN A 18 -11.36 1.23 -22.49
C GLN A 18 -9.96 1.85 -22.47
N VAL A 19 -9.77 3.05 -23.01
CA VAL A 19 -8.49 3.75 -22.99
C VAL A 19 -7.99 3.95 -21.57
N LEU A 20 -8.82 4.45 -20.65
CA LEU A 20 -8.44 4.63 -19.25
C LEU A 20 -8.06 3.28 -18.60
N ARG A 21 -8.81 2.22 -18.90
CA ARG A 21 -8.56 0.87 -18.37
C ARG A 21 -7.20 0.33 -18.83
N GLU A 22 -6.71 0.75 -19.99
CA GLU A 22 -5.41 0.37 -20.57
C GLU A 22 -4.20 0.98 -19.84
N LEU A 23 -4.39 2.12 -19.18
CA LEU A 23 -3.29 2.92 -18.62
C LEU A 23 -2.77 2.39 -17.28
N CYS A 24 -1.51 2.71 -16.97
CA CYS A 24 -0.98 2.51 -15.63
C CYS A 24 -1.59 3.54 -14.65
N VAL A 25 -1.59 3.20 -13.36
CA VAL A 25 -2.15 4.04 -12.28
C VAL A 25 -1.56 5.45 -12.29
N LYS A 26 -0.27 5.61 -12.55
CA LYS A 26 0.39 6.93 -12.62
C LYS A 26 -0.20 7.83 -13.69
N SER A 27 -0.49 7.30 -14.87
CA SER A 27 -1.13 8.05 -15.95
C SER A 27 -2.57 8.40 -15.60
N LEU A 28 -3.30 7.46 -15.00
CA LEU A 28 -4.67 7.70 -14.53
C LEU A 28 -4.75 8.84 -13.52
N LEU A 29 -3.85 8.89 -12.53
CA LEU A 29 -3.85 9.97 -11.56
C LEU A 29 -3.63 11.36 -12.19
N ARG A 30 -2.79 11.46 -13.22
CA ARG A 30 -2.61 12.72 -13.98
C ARG A 30 -3.87 13.08 -14.76
N PHE A 31 -4.58 12.08 -15.26
CA PHE A 31 -5.78 12.21 -16.07
C PHE A 31 -7.02 12.66 -15.28
N ARG A 32 -7.00 12.55 -13.95
CA ARG A 32 -7.99 13.18 -13.06
C ARG A 32 -8.07 14.71 -13.27
N CYS A 33 -6.97 15.35 -13.69
CA CYS A 33 -6.92 16.79 -13.92
C CYS A 33 -7.48 17.24 -15.28
N VAL A 34 -7.80 16.30 -16.19
CA VAL A 34 -8.23 16.64 -17.56
C VAL A 34 -9.67 17.17 -17.58
N SER A 35 -10.58 16.55 -16.84
CA SER A 35 -11.98 16.99 -16.73
C SER A 35 -12.67 16.39 -15.50
N LYS A 36 -13.78 17.02 -15.06
CA LYS A 36 -14.64 16.48 -13.99
C LYS A 36 -15.16 15.07 -14.33
N ARG A 37 -15.50 14.83 -15.60
CA ARG A 37 -15.96 13.52 -16.08
C ARG A 37 -14.87 12.46 -15.93
N TRP A 38 -13.65 12.76 -16.36
CA TRP A 38 -12.52 11.83 -16.26
C TRP A 38 -12.19 11.53 -14.80
N ARG A 39 -12.16 12.56 -13.96
CA ARG A 39 -11.99 12.38 -12.51
C ARG A 39 -13.06 11.47 -11.91
N SER A 40 -14.34 11.75 -12.18
CA SER A 40 -15.45 10.93 -11.69
C SER A 40 -15.37 9.48 -12.17
N THR A 41 -14.93 9.24 -13.41
CA THR A 41 -14.73 7.89 -13.93
C THR A 41 -13.55 7.18 -13.28
N ILE A 42 -12.45 7.87 -13.04
CA ILE A 42 -11.24 7.28 -12.42
C ILE A 42 -11.47 6.98 -10.94
N ASP A 43 -12.23 7.83 -10.26
CA ASP A 43 -12.55 7.70 -8.83
C ASP A 43 -13.74 6.74 -8.58
N ASP A 44 -14.38 6.22 -9.63
CA ASP A 44 -15.50 5.29 -9.52
C ASP A 44 -15.06 3.90 -9.00
N PRO A 45 -15.70 3.36 -7.95
CA PRO A 45 -15.33 2.07 -7.38
C PRO A 45 -15.39 0.89 -8.36
N VAL A 46 -16.32 0.91 -9.32
CA VAL A 46 -16.45 -0.15 -10.34
C VAL A 46 -15.29 -0.05 -11.32
N PHE A 47 -14.94 1.15 -11.77
CA PHE A 47 -13.75 1.38 -12.58
C PHE A 47 -12.48 0.91 -11.86
N ILE A 48 -12.28 1.32 -10.60
CA ILE A 48 -11.13 0.91 -9.78
C ILE A 48 -11.04 -0.62 -9.67
N GLY A 49 -12.17 -1.29 -9.36
CA GLY A 49 -12.24 -2.74 -9.29
C GLY A 49 -11.89 -3.39 -10.63
N SER A 50 -12.45 -2.90 -11.73
CA SER A 50 -12.19 -3.43 -13.08
C SER A 50 -10.74 -3.23 -13.53
N HIS A 51 -10.16 -2.06 -13.26
CA HIS A 51 -8.77 -1.72 -13.57
C HIS A 51 -7.82 -2.61 -12.78
N ARG A 52 -8.15 -2.83 -11.50
CA ARG A 52 -7.39 -3.70 -10.61
C ARG A 52 -7.45 -5.16 -11.05
N THR A 53 -8.62 -5.71 -11.37
CA THR A 53 -8.71 -7.08 -11.90
C THR A 53 -7.86 -7.23 -13.15
N ARG A 54 -7.94 -6.26 -14.06
CA ARG A 54 -7.13 -6.26 -15.28
C ARG A 54 -5.63 -6.17 -15.01
N SER A 55 -5.19 -5.44 -13.98
CA SER A 55 -3.76 -5.36 -13.66
C SER A 55 -3.17 -6.71 -13.26
N HIS A 56 -3.97 -7.61 -12.66
CA HIS A 56 -3.52 -8.96 -12.28
C HIS A 56 -3.37 -9.88 -13.50
N THR A 57 -4.03 -9.57 -14.61
CA THR A 57 -4.02 -10.39 -15.83
C THR A 57 -3.19 -9.74 -16.96
N ARG A 58 -2.56 -8.59 -16.72
CA ARG A 58 -1.81 -7.86 -17.74
C ARG A 58 -0.42 -8.48 -17.93
N GLN A 59 -0.05 -8.75 -19.18
CA GLN A 59 1.33 -9.08 -19.54
C GLN A 59 2.27 -7.91 -19.16
N GLY A 60 3.45 -8.21 -18.60
CA GLY A 60 4.35 -7.20 -18.03
C GLY A 60 3.77 -6.40 -16.85
N GLY A 61 2.74 -6.92 -16.16
CA GLY A 61 2.14 -6.30 -14.97
C GLY A 61 2.70 -6.80 -13.64
N THR A 62 3.48 -7.87 -13.67
CA THR A 62 4.08 -8.49 -12.48
C THR A 62 5.31 -7.70 -12.05
N SER A 63 5.47 -7.47 -10.75
CA SER A 63 6.70 -6.93 -10.18
C SER A 63 7.12 -7.77 -8.99
N LEU A 64 8.41 -8.11 -8.94
CA LEU A 64 9.01 -8.85 -7.84
C LEU A 64 9.44 -7.86 -6.75
N LEU A 65 9.05 -8.17 -5.52
CA LEU A 65 9.54 -7.49 -4.34
C LEU A 65 10.75 -8.24 -3.79
N TYR A 66 11.87 -7.54 -3.62
CA TYR A 66 13.05 -8.13 -3.01
C TYR A 66 13.79 -7.12 -2.12
N CYS A 67 14.47 -7.65 -1.11
CA CYS A 67 15.38 -6.91 -0.24
C CYS A 67 16.76 -7.57 -0.33
N PRO A 68 17.73 -6.98 -1.07
CA PRO A 68 19.10 -7.49 -1.05
C PRO A 68 19.65 -7.45 0.38
N GLN A 69 20.37 -8.50 0.78
CA GLN A 69 21.05 -8.58 2.07
C GLN A 69 21.89 -7.30 2.28
N HIS A 70 21.83 -6.72 3.47
CA HIS A 70 22.54 -5.50 3.88
C HIS A 70 22.11 -4.17 3.23
N SER A 71 21.26 -4.16 2.21
CA SER A 71 20.83 -2.91 1.57
C SER A 71 19.89 -2.07 2.45
N GLY A 72 19.17 -2.73 3.37
CA GLY A 72 18.11 -2.15 4.17
C GLY A 72 16.90 -1.66 3.36
N ARG A 73 16.90 -1.80 2.03
CA ARG A 73 15.91 -1.20 1.12
C ARG A 73 15.14 -2.27 0.37
N LEU A 74 13.87 -1.98 0.15
CA LEU A 74 13.01 -2.80 -0.70
C LEU A 74 13.02 -2.28 -2.13
N TYR A 75 13.00 -3.21 -3.08
CA TYR A 75 13.03 -2.93 -4.50
C TYR A 75 11.88 -3.66 -5.19
N LEU A 76 11.24 -2.96 -6.12
CA LEU A 76 10.33 -3.54 -7.10
C LEU A 76 11.07 -3.72 -8.42
N ARG A 77 11.03 -4.93 -8.99
CA ARG A 77 11.65 -5.22 -10.27
C ARG A 77 10.69 -5.92 -11.22
N ASP A 78 10.71 -5.52 -12.48
CA ASP A 78 10.02 -6.25 -13.55
C ASP A 78 10.73 -7.60 -13.80
N PRO A 79 10.01 -8.74 -13.74
CA PRO A 79 10.55 -10.05 -14.08
C PRO A 79 11.15 -10.12 -15.50
N GLU A 80 10.58 -9.38 -16.45
CA GLU A 80 10.99 -9.40 -17.87
C GLU A 80 12.27 -8.59 -18.13
N GLY A 81 12.81 -7.94 -17.09
CA GLY A 81 14.00 -7.11 -17.17
C GLY A 81 13.64 -5.64 -17.25
N GLY A 82 14.02 -4.90 -16.21
CA GLY A 82 13.79 -3.46 -16.11
C GLY A 82 14.53 -2.84 -14.92
N PRO A 83 14.57 -1.51 -14.84
CA PRO A 83 15.17 -0.81 -13.71
C PRO A 83 14.39 -1.11 -12.44
N SER A 84 15.11 -1.36 -11.34
CA SER A 84 14.48 -1.56 -10.04
C SER A 84 14.00 -0.23 -9.47
N VAL A 85 12.79 -0.20 -8.93
CA VAL A 85 12.26 0.96 -8.22
C VAL A 85 12.51 0.77 -6.73
N THR A 86 13.34 1.64 -6.17
CA THR A 86 13.59 1.70 -4.73
C THR A 86 12.34 2.18 -3.99
N LEU A 87 11.94 1.44 -2.97
CA LEU A 87 10.87 1.82 -2.07
C LEU A 87 11.42 2.60 -0.86
N PRO A 88 10.65 3.58 -0.35
CA PRO A 88 11.14 4.57 0.62
C PRO A 88 11.32 4.05 2.06
N PHE A 89 11.06 2.78 2.36
CA PHE A 89 11.04 2.25 3.73
C PHE A 89 12.14 1.21 3.99
N ILE A 90 12.70 1.29 5.22
CA ILE A 90 13.69 0.42 5.83
C ILE A 90 13.12 -0.03 7.17
N THR A 91 13.06 -1.33 7.46
CA THR A 91 13.03 -1.83 8.84
C THR A 91 13.53 -3.29 8.89
N GLY A 92 14.83 -3.52 9.05
CA GLY A 92 15.42 -4.79 9.54
C GLY A 92 14.69 -6.11 9.20
N SER A 93 14.57 -7.01 10.18
CA SER A 93 13.88 -8.31 10.08
C SER A 93 12.34 -8.19 10.07
N ALA A 94 11.77 -7.06 9.66
CA ALA A 94 10.34 -6.84 9.72
C ALA A 94 9.61 -7.70 8.68
N ARG A 95 8.40 -8.16 9.05
CA ARG A 95 7.54 -8.93 8.14
C ARG A 95 7.13 -8.05 6.95
N LEU A 96 7.34 -8.58 5.76
CA LEU A 96 6.90 -8.00 4.50
C LEU A 96 5.59 -8.67 4.06
N GLN A 97 4.57 -7.88 3.79
CA GLN A 97 3.29 -8.35 3.26
C GLN A 97 2.86 -7.49 2.07
N SER A 98 2.20 -8.13 1.11
CA SER A 98 1.55 -7.43 0.00
C SER A 98 0.08 -7.82 -0.03
N VAL A 99 -0.79 -6.82 -0.04
CA VAL A 99 -2.24 -7.03 -0.18
C VAL A 99 -2.72 -6.09 -1.26
N ASN A 100 -3.21 -6.67 -2.35
CA ASN A 100 -3.94 -5.90 -3.37
C ASN A 100 -3.15 -4.73 -3.98
N GLY A 101 -1.82 -4.85 -4.04
CA GLY A 101 -0.91 -3.80 -4.55
C GLY A 101 -0.41 -2.82 -3.49
N LEU A 102 -0.92 -2.87 -2.26
CA LEU A 102 -0.33 -2.19 -1.11
C LEU A 102 0.71 -3.08 -0.43
N ILE A 103 1.79 -2.47 0.04
CA ILE A 103 2.88 -3.17 0.72
C ILE A 103 2.91 -2.73 2.18
N CYS A 104 2.93 -3.69 3.09
CA CYS A 104 3.12 -3.46 4.52
C CYS A 104 4.50 -3.98 4.93
N CYS A 105 5.29 -3.16 5.63
CA CYS A 105 6.59 -3.52 6.16
C CYS A 105 6.82 -2.78 7.48
N GLY A 106 6.99 -3.53 8.57
CA GLY A 106 7.01 -2.94 9.91
C GLY A 106 5.69 -2.20 10.18
N ASN A 107 5.80 -0.96 10.68
CA ASN A 107 4.66 -0.07 10.89
C ASN A 107 4.38 0.86 9.69
N TYR A 108 4.88 0.55 8.49
CA TYR A 108 4.63 1.37 7.29
C TYR A 108 3.79 0.62 6.26
N ILE A 109 2.84 1.33 5.66
CA ILE A 109 2.08 0.90 4.49
C ILE A 109 2.43 1.83 3.33
N CYS A 110 2.79 1.24 2.19
CA CYS A 110 3.14 1.97 0.98
C CYS A 110 2.26 1.55 -0.18
N ASN A 111 1.84 2.53 -0.98
CA ASN A 111 1.29 2.32 -2.31
C ASN A 111 2.39 2.64 -3.35
N PRO A 112 3.02 1.64 -3.98
CA PRO A 112 4.09 1.89 -4.95
C PRO A 112 3.66 2.66 -6.20
N SER A 113 2.37 2.60 -6.52
CA SER A 113 1.80 3.24 -7.70
C SER A 113 1.65 4.75 -7.51
N THR A 114 1.26 5.16 -6.29
CA THR A 114 1.03 6.57 -5.93
C THR A 114 2.21 7.19 -5.18
N ARG A 115 3.12 6.35 -4.66
CA ARG A 115 4.19 6.70 -3.72
C ARG A 115 3.69 7.28 -2.40
N GLU A 116 2.42 7.11 -2.09
CA GLU A 116 1.87 7.46 -0.78
C GLU A 116 2.34 6.44 0.25
N ILE A 117 2.68 6.96 1.43
CA ILE A 117 3.16 6.17 2.56
C ILE A 117 2.32 6.59 3.76
N ILE A 118 1.84 5.59 4.49
CA ILE A 118 1.12 5.77 5.75
C ILE A 118 1.95 5.07 6.83
N GLN A 119 2.25 5.80 7.89
CA GLN A 119 2.83 5.22 9.10
C GLN A 119 1.69 4.86 10.05
N LEU A 120 1.69 3.61 10.52
CA LEU A 120 0.77 3.11 11.52
C LEU A 120 1.25 3.54 12.92
N PRO A 121 0.31 3.78 13.85
CA PRO A 121 0.63 4.24 15.19
C PRO A 121 1.31 3.12 15.99
N LEU A 122 2.43 3.47 16.63
CA LEU A 122 3.11 2.59 17.58
C LEU A 122 2.23 2.33 18.80
N ALA A 123 2.38 1.16 19.40
CA ALA A 123 1.70 0.85 20.64
C ALA A 123 2.14 1.80 21.79
N GLU A 124 1.18 2.28 22.60
CA GLU A 124 1.44 3.27 23.66
C GLU A 124 2.53 2.84 24.65
N PHE A 125 2.59 1.56 24.99
CA PHE A 125 3.62 1.06 25.90
C PHE A 125 5.02 1.12 25.27
N VAL A 126 5.16 0.92 23.93
CA VAL A 126 6.46 1.07 23.23
C VAL A 126 6.90 2.53 23.35
N ILE A 127 5.96 3.46 23.13
CA ILE A 127 6.21 4.89 23.30
C ILE A 127 6.70 5.16 24.72
N LYS A 128 5.98 4.69 25.74
CA LYS A 128 6.37 4.86 27.15
C LYS A 128 7.74 4.23 27.46
N ALA A 129 8.03 3.04 26.95
CA ALA A 129 9.30 2.36 27.17
C ALA A 129 10.49 3.09 26.53
N ILE A 130 10.29 3.63 25.32
CA ILE A 130 11.27 4.47 24.62
C ILE A 130 11.50 5.78 25.41
N THR A 131 10.42 6.44 25.83
CA THR A 131 10.49 7.72 26.55
C THR A 131 11.06 7.58 27.96
N ALA A 132 10.78 6.49 28.66
CA ALA A 132 11.24 6.25 30.04
C ALA A 132 12.70 5.76 30.13
N GLY A 133 13.39 5.53 29.00
CA GLY A 133 14.76 5.02 29.00
C GLY A 133 14.93 3.65 29.66
N THR A 134 13.82 2.94 29.88
CA THR A 134 13.77 1.64 30.58
C THR A 134 14.71 0.66 29.88
N LYS A 135 15.68 0.12 30.62
CA LYS A 135 16.59 -0.90 30.09
C LYS A 135 15.75 -2.10 29.64
N ARG A 136 15.90 -2.48 28.36
CA ARG A 136 15.26 -3.61 27.63
C ARG A 136 15.50 -5.01 28.24
N THR A 137 15.98 -5.09 29.48
CA THR A 137 16.64 -6.26 30.06
C THR A 137 15.69 -7.24 30.75
N GLU A 138 14.49 -6.82 31.17
CA GLU A 138 13.53 -7.70 31.86
C GLU A 138 12.33 -8.10 30.98
N ILE A 139 11.84 -7.18 30.15
CA ILE A 139 10.65 -7.36 29.31
C ILE A 139 11.08 -7.38 27.85
N TRP A 140 10.61 -8.37 27.09
CA TRP A 140 10.69 -8.36 25.64
C TRP A 140 9.30 -8.04 25.09
N VAL A 141 9.31 -7.38 23.94
CA VAL A 141 8.11 -6.96 23.24
C VAL A 141 8.35 -7.15 21.76
N ASP A 142 7.46 -7.89 21.12
CA ASP A 142 7.33 -7.96 19.67
C ASP A 142 6.07 -7.21 19.21
N GLU A 143 6.25 -6.34 18.21
CA GLU A 143 5.19 -5.55 17.61
C GLU A 143 5.06 -5.96 16.14
N SER A 144 3.95 -6.61 15.81
CA SER A 144 3.71 -7.16 14.48
C SER A 144 2.46 -6.56 13.86
N TYR A 145 2.61 -6.04 12.64
CA TYR A 145 1.51 -5.52 11.83
C TYR A 145 1.13 -6.49 10.72
N PHE A 146 -0.18 -6.63 10.50
CA PHE A 146 -0.74 -7.47 9.46
C PHE A 146 -1.73 -6.66 8.62
N LEU A 147 -1.50 -6.61 7.33
CA LEU A 147 -2.40 -5.94 6.40
C LEU A 147 -3.45 -6.93 5.90
N GLY A 148 -4.70 -6.49 5.85
CA GLY A 148 -5.83 -7.23 5.32
C GLY A 148 -6.74 -6.35 4.48
N PHE A 149 -7.52 -6.99 3.63
CA PHE A 149 -8.57 -6.35 2.85
C PHE A 149 -9.89 -7.04 3.13
N ASP A 150 -10.91 -6.26 3.46
CA ASP A 150 -12.27 -6.71 3.69
C ASP A 150 -13.10 -6.48 2.42
N PRO A 151 -13.42 -7.54 1.65
CA PRO A 151 -14.18 -7.39 0.41
C PRO A 151 -15.60 -6.88 0.64
N SER A 152 -16.21 -7.17 1.79
CA SER A 152 -17.59 -6.78 2.11
C SER A 152 -17.74 -5.27 2.30
N SER A 153 -16.71 -4.63 2.87
CA SER A 153 -16.69 -3.18 3.11
C SER A 153 -15.76 -2.41 2.17
N ASN A 154 -15.17 -3.09 1.18
CA ASN A 154 -14.16 -2.57 0.24
C ASN A 154 -13.07 -1.73 0.95
N ALA A 155 -12.60 -2.20 2.10
CA ALA A 155 -11.73 -1.44 2.98
C ALA A 155 -10.48 -2.23 3.37
N TYR A 156 -9.36 -1.52 3.44
CA TYR A 156 -8.14 -2.07 4.02
C TYR A 156 -8.15 -1.90 5.54
N LYS A 157 -7.70 -2.94 6.22
CA LYS A 157 -7.56 -2.99 7.67
C LYS A 157 -6.14 -3.42 8.02
N ALA A 158 -5.57 -2.82 9.06
CA ALA A 158 -4.30 -3.24 9.62
C ALA A 158 -4.53 -3.77 11.03
N LEU A 159 -4.12 -5.01 11.31
CA LEU A 159 -4.12 -5.59 12.64
C LEU A 159 -2.73 -5.43 13.25
N LEU A 160 -2.68 -4.77 14.40
CA LEU A 160 -1.52 -4.72 15.27
C LEU A 160 -1.65 -5.84 16.31
N ILE A 161 -0.66 -6.71 16.38
CA ILE A 161 -0.49 -7.68 17.45
C ILE A 161 0.74 -7.28 18.25
N ILE A 162 0.53 -7.15 19.55
CA ILE A 162 1.57 -6.92 20.54
C ILE A 162 1.72 -8.22 21.31
N ASP A 163 2.92 -8.78 21.31
CA ASP A 163 3.30 -9.88 22.19
C ASP A 163 4.35 -9.35 23.16
N ALA A 164 4.01 -9.34 24.45
CA ALA A 164 4.90 -8.85 25.50
C ALA A 164 5.04 -9.90 26.58
N GLY A 165 6.28 -10.13 27.03
CA GLY A 165 6.54 -11.08 28.11
C GLY A 165 7.76 -10.76 28.94
N ASN A 166 7.80 -11.33 30.13
CA ASN A 166 8.98 -11.28 30.99
C ASN A 166 9.94 -12.40 30.59
N ARG A 167 11.22 -12.05 30.33
CA ARG A 167 12.26 -13.01 29.94
C ARG A 167 12.48 -14.11 30.99
N GLN A 168 12.18 -13.84 32.26
CA GLN A 168 12.35 -14.78 33.37
C GLN A 168 11.20 -15.78 33.53
N MET A 169 10.01 -15.49 32.97
CA MET A 169 8.81 -16.32 33.16
C MET A 169 8.54 -17.31 32.01
N GLY A 170 9.39 -17.33 30.97
CA GLY A 170 9.20 -18.17 29.80
C GLY A 170 7.83 -17.94 29.11
N ILE A 171 7.29 -18.97 28.45
CA ILE A 171 6.04 -18.90 27.67
C ILE A 171 4.83 -18.49 28.53
N LYS A 172 4.85 -18.77 29.85
CA LYS A 172 3.76 -18.45 30.78
C LYS A 172 3.61 -16.95 31.06
N GLY A 173 4.59 -16.13 30.69
CA GLY A 173 4.57 -14.68 30.87
C GLY A 173 4.10 -13.87 29.66
N HIS A 174 3.65 -14.52 28.58
CA HIS A 174 3.21 -13.81 27.36
C HIS A 174 1.83 -13.20 27.55
N SER A 175 1.69 -11.95 27.11
CA SER A 175 0.41 -11.25 26.98
C SER A 175 0.24 -10.81 25.53
N PHE A 176 -0.91 -11.15 24.95
CA PHE A 176 -1.26 -10.79 23.59
C PHE A 176 -2.31 -9.69 23.59
N GLN A 177 -2.06 -8.62 22.84
CA GLN A 177 -3.06 -7.59 22.58
C GLN A 177 -3.21 -7.37 21.08
N GLY A 178 -4.46 -7.27 20.63
CA GLY A 178 -4.81 -7.02 19.23
C GLY A 178 -5.54 -5.69 19.07
N LYS A 179 -5.14 -4.87 18.09
CA LYS A 179 -5.85 -3.65 17.72
C LYS A 179 -6.01 -3.56 16.20
N VAL A 180 -7.22 -3.26 15.73
CA VAL A 180 -7.52 -3.12 14.31
C VAL A 180 -7.65 -1.64 13.94
N PHE A 181 -6.95 -1.24 12.88
CA PHE A 181 -7.05 0.07 12.26
C PHE A 181 -7.75 -0.06 10.92
N ARG A 182 -8.67 0.87 10.61
CA ARG A 182 -9.22 1.02 9.25
C ARG A 182 -8.39 2.06 8.52
N LEU A 183 -7.87 1.72 7.34
CA LEU A 183 -7.19 2.70 6.51
C LEU A 183 -8.24 3.57 5.81
N GLY A 184 -8.10 4.88 5.93
CA GLY A 184 -8.94 5.81 5.18
C GLY A 184 -8.63 5.67 3.69
N THR A 185 -9.68 5.65 2.86
CA THR A 185 -9.52 5.93 1.44
C THR A 185 -9.36 7.44 1.31
N SER A 186 -8.17 7.94 1.00
CA SER A 186 -7.97 9.34 0.62
C SER A 186 -8.68 9.60 -0.71
N SER A 187 -9.98 9.87 -0.66
CA SER A 187 -10.71 10.52 -1.75
C SER A 187 -10.44 12.03 -1.64
N SER A 188 -9.25 12.46 -2.08
CA SER A 188 -8.93 13.88 -2.27
C SER A 188 -9.26 14.34 -3.66
#